data_AF-A0A2E8B4G7-F1
#
_entry.id   AF-A0A2E8B4G7-F1
#
_cell.length_a   1.000
_cell.length_b   1.000
_cell.length_c   1.000
_cell.angle_alpha   90.00
_cell.angle_beta   90.00
_cell.angle_gamma   90.00
#
_symmetry.space_group_name_H-M   'P 1'
#
loop_
_entity.id
_entity.type
_entity.pdbx_description
1 polymer ?
#
loop_
_entity_poly.entity_id
_entity_poly.type
_entity_poly.pdbx_seq_one_letter_code
_entity_poly.pdbx_strand_id
1 'polypeptide(L)'
;KAHPDWNGGGSYRAISANDLKYDDNLRHRLNNWSYDWPRIARPFYYGRARHGMTLILMFDRLVSERDQIRFSLFKFKLRTHPRPAWDFQYVVNRVDSDTEYGFCGRLVWKKFVSAEDCLQEYERWAAGLAVE
;
A
#
# COMPACT_ATOMS: atom_id res chain seq x y z
N LYS A 1 -16.29 16.37 8.72
CA LYS A 1 -15.65 15.25 9.47
C LYS A 1 -16.12 13.95 8.81
N ALA A 2 -15.23 13.27 8.08
CA ALA A 2 -15.55 12.13 7.23
C ALA A 2 -15.77 10.86 8.08
N HIS A 3 -16.86 10.13 7.82
CA HIS A 3 -17.25 8.77 8.24
C HIS A 3 -16.87 8.27 9.66
N PRO A 4 -17.80 7.65 10.43
CA PRO A 4 -17.50 7.06 11.75
C PRO A 4 -16.27 6.12 11.78
N ASP A 5 -16.02 5.41 10.68
CA ASP A 5 -14.91 4.46 10.53
C ASP A 5 -13.55 5.10 10.19
N TRP A 6 -13.45 6.43 10.05
CA TRP A 6 -12.19 7.12 9.74
C TRP A 6 -11.03 6.75 10.68
N ASN A 7 -11.34 6.39 11.93
CA ASN A 7 -10.36 5.98 12.93
C ASN A 7 -10.19 4.45 13.06
N GLY A 8 -10.94 3.66 12.29
CA GLY A 8 -10.93 2.19 12.32
C GLY A 8 -9.78 1.57 11.51
N GLY A 9 -9.06 2.36 10.71
CA GLY A 9 -8.07 1.85 9.76
C GLY A 9 -8.56 1.96 8.32
N GLY A 10 -7.62 1.90 7.37
CA GLY A 10 -7.89 2.11 5.95
C GLY A 10 -6.58 2.23 5.18
N SER A 11 -6.66 2.54 3.90
CA SER A 11 -5.50 2.51 3.01
C SER A 11 -5.07 3.90 2.54
N TYR A 12 -3.77 4.10 2.29
CA TYR A 12 -3.30 5.27 1.54
C TYR A 12 -3.38 4.99 0.04
N ARG A 13 -3.84 6.00 -0.70
CA ARG A 13 -3.94 5.99 -2.15
C ARG A 13 -2.63 6.44 -2.78
N ALA A 14 -2.35 5.94 -3.98
CA ALA A 14 -1.33 6.53 -4.82
C ALA A 14 -1.70 7.97 -5.21
N ILE A 15 -0.72 8.79 -5.60
CA ILE A 15 -0.95 10.16 -6.07
C ILE A 15 -2.00 10.20 -7.19
N SER A 16 -1.90 9.29 -8.16
CA SER A 16 -2.78 9.19 -9.33
C SER A 16 -4.06 8.37 -9.10
N ALA A 17 -4.22 7.73 -7.94
CA ALA A 17 -5.37 6.86 -7.71
C ALA A 17 -6.64 7.66 -7.36
N ASN A 18 -7.75 7.27 -7.99
CA ASN A 18 -9.08 7.77 -7.66
C ASN A 18 -9.62 7.12 -6.38
N ASP A 19 -10.67 7.71 -5.83
CA ASP A 19 -11.41 7.05 -4.75
C ASP A 19 -12.15 5.81 -5.26
N LEU A 20 -12.36 4.84 -4.38
CA LEU A 20 -13.23 3.70 -4.68
C LEU A 20 -14.67 4.07 -4.37
N LYS A 21 -15.57 3.65 -5.26
CA LYS A 21 -17.00 3.63 -4.96
C LYS A 21 -17.30 2.31 -4.25
N TYR A 22 -18.02 2.40 -3.14
CA TYR A 22 -18.42 1.24 -2.34
C TYR A 22 -19.92 1.01 -2.49
N ASP A 23 -20.34 -0.24 -2.41
CA ASP A 23 -21.75 -0.57 -2.35
C ASP A 23 -22.40 0.00 -1.09
N ASP A 24 -23.65 0.42 -1.21
CA ASP A 24 -24.40 1.05 -0.11
C ASP A 24 -24.77 0.06 1.01
N ASN A 25 -24.67 -1.25 0.74
CA ASN A 25 -24.98 -2.32 1.70
C ASN A 25 -23.77 -2.85 2.47
N LEU A 26 -22.60 -2.22 2.34
CA LEU A 26 -21.39 -2.63 3.07
C LEU A 26 -21.57 -2.40 4.59
N ARG A 27 -21.76 -3.49 5.34
CA ARG A 27 -21.95 -3.43 6.80
C ARG A 27 -20.67 -3.14 7.60
N HIS A 28 -19.50 -3.45 7.03
CA HIS A 28 -18.20 -3.20 7.64
C HIS A 28 -17.20 -2.66 6.62
N ARG A 29 -16.65 -1.47 6.88
CA ARG A 29 -15.67 -0.82 5.99
C ARG A 29 -14.22 -0.92 6.46
N LEU A 30 -13.93 -1.75 7.47
CA LEU A 30 -12.55 -2.00 7.90
C LEU A 30 -11.77 -2.55 6.69
N ASN A 31 -10.81 -1.77 6.19
CA ASN A 31 -10.05 -1.99 4.94
C ASN A 31 -10.75 -1.57 3.63
N ASN A 32 -12.05 -1.30 3.63
CA ASN A 32 -12.78 -0.80 2.45
C ASN A 32 -12.94 0.73 2.50
N TRP A 33 -11.94 1.45 2.97
CA TRP A 33 -11.90 2.91 2.87
C TRP A 33 -10.47 3.36 2.63
N SER A 34 -10.30 4.51 1.99
CA SER A 34 -8.98 5.09 1.78
C SER A 34 -8.90 6.55 2.20
N TYR A 35 -7.80 6.92 2.83
CA TYR A 35 -7.52 8.30 3.19
C TYR A 35 -7.21 9.12 1.94
N ASP A 36 -7.69 10.36 1.89
CA ASP A 36 -7.34 11.26 0.78
C ASP A 36 -5.87 11.71 0.84
N TRP A 37 -5.39 12.00 2.06
CA TRP A 37 -4.00 12.37 2.33
C TRP A 37 -3.48 11.72 3.62
N PRO A 38 -2.15 11.46 3.71
CA PRO A 38 -1.15 11.55 2.64
C PRO A 38 -1.36 10.54 1.48
N ARG A 39 -0.73 10.81 0.33
CA ARG A 39 -0.72 9.92 -0.84
C ARG A 39 0.67 9.33 -1.09
N ILE A 40 0.69 8.15 -1.70
CA ILE A 40 1.91 7.38 -1.98
C ILE A 40 2.42 7.73 -3.38
N ALA A 41 3.69 8.10 -3.48
CA ALA A 41 4.32 8.51 -4.73
C ALA A 41 5.04 7.38 -5.47
N ARG A 42 5.46 6.33 -4.76
CA ARG A 42 6.25 5.23 -5.31
C ARG A 42 5.72 3.88 -4.82
N PRO A 43 5.83 2.80 -5.60
CA PRO A 43 5.26 1.48 -5.27
C PRO A 43 6.09 0.73 -4.23
N PHE A 44 6.53 1.42 -3.18
CA PHE A 44 7.15 0.77 -2.04
C PHE A 44 6.90 1.54 -0.74
N TYR A 45 6.99 0.83 0.37
CA TYR A 45 7.14 1.43 1.67
C TYR A 45 7.97 0.50 2.56
N TYR A 46 8.57 1.07 3.58
CA TYR A 46 9.39 0.34 4.53
C TYR A 46 9.06 0.75 5.94
N GLY A 47 9.50 -0.06 6.89
CA GLY A 47 9.70 0.48 8.21
C GLY A 47 10.35 -0.45 9.19
N ARG A 48 10.55 0.19 10.33
CA ARG A 48 11.55 -0.20 11.29
C ARG A 48 10.97 -1.24 12.23
N ALA A 49 11.74 -2.29 12.41
CA ALA A 49 11.50 -3.33 13.39
C ALA A 49 12.60 -3.30 14.47
N ARG A 50 12.45 -4.15 15.49
CA ARG A 50 13.45 -4.27 16.55
C ARG A 50 14.81 -4.71 16.00
N HIS A 51 15.85 -4.52 16.81
CA HIS A 51 17.23 -4.95 16.51
C HIS A 51 17.83 -4.31 15.25
N GLY A 52 17.41 -3.07 14.96
CA GLY A 52 17.90 -2.31 13.83
C GLY A 52 17.56 -2.94 12.48
N MET A 53 16.39 -3.58 12.38
CA MET A 53 15.92 -4.23 11.15
C MET A 53 14.89 -3.36 10.43
N THR A 54 14.74 -3.59 9.13
CA THR A 54 13.69 -2.99 8.31
C THR A 54 13.03 -4.06 7.43
N LEU A 55 11.71 -3.96 7.30
CA LEU A 55 10.93 -4.66 6.30
C LEU A 55 10.60 -3.68 5.18
N ILE A 56 10.83 -4.08 3.93
CA ILE A 56 10.47 -3.32 2.75
C ILE A 56 9.50 -4.16 1.92
N LEU A 57 8.37 -3.56 1.57
CA LEU A 57 7.42 -4.10 0.59
C LEU A 57 7.47 -3.22 -0.63
N MET A 58 7.71 -3.81 -1.79
CA MET A 58 7.81 -3.11 -3.07
C MET A 58 7.07 -3.87 -4.17
N PHE A 59 6.49 -3.12 -5.10
CA PHE A 59 5.63 -3.59 -6.19
C PHE A 59 6.10 -2.97 -7.50
N ASP A 60 5.83 -3.62 -8.62
CA ASP A 60 6.17 -3.14 -9.96
C ASP A 60 5.42 -1.86 -10.31
N ARG A 61 4.22 -1.67 -9.76
CA ARG A 61 3.37 -0.49 -10.00
C ARG A 61 2.49 -0.16 -8.80
N LEU A 62 2.09 1.11 -8.70
CA LEU A 62 1.06 1.56 -7.76
C LEU A 62 -0.33 1.54 -8.40
N VAL A 63 -0.43 1.98 -9.65
CA VAL A 63 -1.69 2.21 -10.36
C VAL A 63 -1.46 1.90 -11.84
N SER A 64 -2.41 1.18 -12.42
CA SER A 64 -2.63 1.07 -13.86
C SER A 64 -4.10 1.41 -14.17
N GLU A 65 -4.48 1.38 -15.44
CA GLU A 65 -5.89 1.47 -15.82
C GLU A 65 -6.71 0.30 -15.25
N ARG A 66 -6.08 -0.88 -15.12
CA ARG A 66 -6.73 -2.14 -14.74
C ARG A 66 -6.79 -2.36 -13.23
N ASP A 67 -5.73 -2.00 -12.52
CA ASP A 67 -5.53 -2.36 -11.12
C ASP A 67 -4.65 -1.37 -10.34
N GLN A 68 -4.57 -1.57 -9.02
CA GLN A 68 -3.78 -0.72 -8.14
C GLN A 68 -3.39 -1.46 -6.85
N ILE A 69 -2.26 -1.05 -6.28
CA ILE A 69 -1.79 -1.44 -4.96
C ILE A 69 -2.07 -0.30 -3.98
N ARG A 70 -2.70 -0.60 -2.84
CA ARG A 70 -2.94 0.36 -1.74
C ARG A 70 -2.27 -0.13 -0.47
N PHE A 71 -1.68 0.78 0.31
CA PHE A 71 -1.00 0.41 1.56
C PHE A 71 -1.89 0.60 2.78
N SER A 72 -2.07 -0.48 3.54
CA SER A 72 -2.99 -0.54 4.67
C SER A 72 -2.40 0.10 5.93
N LEU A 73 -3.27 0.73 6.73
CA LEU A 73 -2.97 1.29 8.04
C LEU A 73 -3.93 0.73 9.09
N PHE A 74 -3.37 0.36 10.24
CA PHE A 74 -4.16 0.10 11.43
C PHE A 74 -4.04 1.28 12.39
N LYS A 75 -5.14 2.03 12.55
CA LYS A 75 -5.26 3.10 13.56
C LYS A 75 -5.74 2.57 14.92
N PHE A 76 -6.49 1.47 14.95
CA PHE A 76 -7.15 0.98 16.18
C PHE A 76 -6.20 0.37 17.22
N LYS A 77 -4.95 0.04 16.86
CA LYS A 77 -4.01 -0.59 17.81
C LYS A 77 -3.23 0.41 18.68
N LEU A 78 -3.29 1.72 18.43
CA LEU A 78 -2.53 2.71 19.21
C LEU A 78 -3.27 4.04 19.38
N ARG A 79 -3.27 4.57 20.61
CA ARG A 79 -3.95 5.83 20.97
C ARG A 79 -3.30 7.10 20.41
N THR A 80 -2.07 7.02 19.87
CA THR A 80 -1.22 8.20 19.60
C THR A 80 -0.86 8.41 18.12
N HIS A 81 -0.48 7.38 17.37
CA HIS A 81 -0.09 7.53 15.96
C HIS A 81 -0.46 6.27 15.15
N PRO A 82 -1.03 6.40 13.93
CA PRO A 82 -1.22 5.26 13.02
C PRO A 82 0.12 4.55 12.80
N ARG A 83 0.14 3.22 12.93
CA ARG A 83 1.28 2.44 12.42
C ARG A 83 0.88 1.80 11.09
N PRO A 84 1.80 1.76 10.11
CA PRO A 84 1.60 0.94 8.92
C PRO A 84 1.28 -0.50 9.35
N ALA A 85 0.27 -1.09 8.71
CA ALA A 85 -0.17 -2.44 9.00
C ALA A 85 0.82 -3.51 8.51
N TRP A 86 1.86 -3.10 7.77
CA TRP A 86 2.72 -4.00 6.98
C TRP A 86 1.89 -4.92 6.08
N ASP A 87 0.82 -4.36 5.52
CA ASP A 87 -0.19 -5.02 4.70
C ASP A 87 -0.56 -4.13 3.51
N PHE A 88 -1.13 -4.72 2.47
CA PHE A 88 -1.51 -4.03 1.25
C PHE A 88 -2.79 -4.64 0.66
N GLN A 89 -3.41 -3.90 -0.24
CA GLN A 89 -4.56 -4.35 -0.99
C GLN A 89 -4.23 -4.35 -2.47
N TYR A 90 -4.52 -5.45 -3.13
CA TYR A 90 -4.58 -5.51 -4.59
C TYR A 90 -6.02 -5.26 -5.01
N VAL A 91 -6.25 -4.16 -5.72
CA VAL A 91 -7.59 -3.74 -6.15
C VAL A 91 -7.65 -3.77 -7.67
N VAL A 92 -8.55 -4.60 -8.18
CA VAL A 92 -8.91 -4.64 -9.59
C VAL A 92 -10.05 -3.66 -9.82
N ASN A 93 -9.87 -2.68 -10.71
CA ASN A 93 -10.84 -1.60 -10.93
C ASN A 93 -12.12 -2.11 -11.62
N ARG A 94 -11.98 -3.12 -12.48
CA ARG A 94 -13.06 -3.81 -13.18
C ARG A 94 -12.70 -5.28 -13.37
N VAL A 95 -13.53 -6.16 -12.84
CA VAL A 95 -13.38 -7.60 -12.95
C VAL A 95 -14.15 -8.08 -14.18
N ASP A 96 -13.45 -8.76 -15.08
CA ASP A 96 -14.01 -9.40 -16.26
C ASP A 96 -13.74 -10.91 -16.16
N SER A 97 -14.69 -11.74 -16.59
CA SER A 97 -14.49 -13.18 -16.70
C SER A 97 -13.38 -13.47 -17.71
N ASP A 98 -12.58 -14.51 -17.46
CA ASP A 98 -11.49 -14.97 -18.35
C ASP A 98 -10.25 -14.07 -18.41
N THR A 99 -10.07 -13.15 -17.46
CA THR A 99 -8.87 -12.33 -17.38
C THR A 99 -8.02 -12.65 -16.15
N GLU A 100 -6.71 -12.90 -16.32
CA GLU A 100 -5.78 -13.14 -15.20
C GLU A 100 -5.23 -11.81 -14.66
N TYR A 101 -5.41 -11.57 -13.36
CA TYR A 101 -4.98 -10.36 -12.67
C TYR A 101 -3.80 -10.69 -11.74
N GLY A 102 -2.74 -9.88 -11.77
CA GLY A 102 -1.57 -10.09 -10.94
C GLY A 102 -0.66 -8.88 -10.88
N PHE A 103 0.31 -8.94 -9.96
CA PHE A 103 1.35 -7.94 -9.76
C PHE A 103 2.68 -8.64 -9.48
N CYS A 104 3.78 -7.94 -9.70
CA CYS A 104 5.10 -8.39 -9.30
C CYS A 104 5.48 -7.67 -8.00
N GLY A 105 5.80 -8.44 -6.97
CA GLY A 105 6.18 -7.90 -5.67
C GLY A 105 7.50 -8.47 -5.18
N ARG A 106 8.22 -7.68 -4.38
CA ARG A 106 9.40 -8.12 -3.64
C ARG A 106 9.30 -7.71 -2.18
N LEU A 107 9.73 -8.60 -1.30
CA LEU A 107 9.85 -8.38 0.13
C LEU A 107 11.32 -8.46 0.51
N VAL A 108 11.80 -7.46 1.25
CA VAL A 108 13.18 -7.40 1.74
C VAL A 108 13.18 -7.27 3.26
N TRP A 109 13.97 -8.13 3.92
CA TRP A 109 14.25 -8.04 5.35
C TRP A 109 15.76 -7.86 5.54
N LYS A 110 16.18 -6.67 6.01
CA LYS A 110 17.60 -6.32 6.14
C LYS A 110 17.85 -5.43 7.35
N LYS A 111 19.12 -5.19 7.67
CA LYS A 111 19.51 -4.15 8.65
C LYS A 111 19.11 -2.77 8.11
N PHE A 112 18.51 -1.96 8.97
CA PHE A 112 18.18 -0.58 8.65
C PHE A 112 19.45 0.28 8.69
N VAL A 113 19.81 0.85 7.55
CA VAL A 113 20.90 1.82 7.42
C VAL A 113 20.32 3.23 7.39
N SER A 114 19.51 3.55 6.38
CA SER A 114 18.79 4.82 6.25
C SER A 114 17.52 4.68 5.39
N ALA A 115 16.76 5.78 5.28
CA ALA A 115 15.62 5.87 4.37
C ALA A 115 16.08 5.75 2.89
N GLU A 116 17.21 6.37 2.57
CA GLU A 116 17.84 6.38 1.26
C GLU A 116 18.33 4.98 0.87
N ASP A 117 18.89 4.20 1.80
CA ASP A 117 19.24 2.79 1.55
C ASP A 117 17.99 1.95 1.20
N CYS A 118 16.86 2.19 1.87
CA CYS A 118 15.60 1.53 1.53
C CYS A 118 15.08 1.96 0.15
N LEU A 119 15.24 3.24 -0.21
CA LEU A 119 14.88 3.76 -1.53
C LEU A 119 15.75 3.15 -2.63
N GLN A 120 17.06 3.07 -2.41
CA GLN A 120 18.01 2.46 -3.36
C GLN A 120 17.73 0.97 -3.56
N GLU A 121 17.25 0.25 -2.53
CA GLU A 121 16.81 -1.14 -2.67
C GLU A 121 15.66 -1.25 -3.68
N TYR A 122 14.66 -0.38 -3.58
CA TYR A 122 13.57 -0.29 -4.53
C TYR A 122 14.06 0.10 -5.93
N GLU A 123 14.88 1.14 -6.05
CA GLU A 123 15.35 1.63 -7.35
C GLU A 123 16.20 0.60 -8.09
N ARG A 124 17.06 -0.16 -7.40
CA ARG A 124 17.82 -1.26 -7.99
C ARG A 124 16.94 -2.37 -8.51
N TRP A 125 15.91 -2.76 -7.74
CA TRP A 125 14.97 -3.78 -8.19
C TRP A 125 14.13 -3.30 -9.38
N ALA A 126 13.58 -2.08 -9.29
CA ALA A 126 12.75 -1.50 -10.34
C ALA A 126 13.52 -1.31 -11.66
N ALA A 127 14.81 -0.95 -11.59
CA ALA A 127 15.67 -0.88 -12.77
C ALA A 127 15.84 -2.26 -13.45
N GLY A 128 15.84 -3.35 -12.68
CA GLY A 128 15.90 -4.71 -13.21
C GLY A 128 14.60 -5.15 -13.92
N LEU A 129 13.43 -4.64 -13.48
CA LEU A 129 12.14 -4.94 -14.11
C LEU A 129 11.98 -4.31 -15.50
N ALA A 130 12.65 -3.19 -15.77
CA ALA A 130 12.55 -2.49 -17.05
C ALA A 130 13.37 -3.15 -18.18
N VAL A 131 14.16 -4.18 -17.85
CA VAL A 131 15.06 -4.89 -18.76
C VAL A 131 14.47 -6.25 -19.21
N GLU A 132 13.35 -6.67 -18.62
CA GLU A 132 12.55 -7.85 -19.02
C GLU A 132 11.36 -7.45 -19.90
#